data_AF-A0A0Q6KJ59-F1
#
_entry.id   AF-A0A0Q6KJ59-F1
#
_cell.length_a   1.000
_cell.length_b   1.000
_cell.length_c   1.000
_cell.angle_alpha   90.00
_cell.angle_beta   90.00
_cell.angle_gamma   90.00
#
_symmetry.space_group_name_H-M   'P 1'
#
loop_
_entity.id
_entity.type
_entity.pdbx_description
1 polymer ?
#
loop_
_entity_poly.entity_id
_entity_poly.type
_entity_poly.pdbx_seq_one_letter_code
_entity_poly.pdbx_strand_id
1 'polypeptide(L)'
;MAGETGRLTMRRGWLICLLPALLAAGPPAPNPVRDLAGRYSAHFENGLVDGSSYWSDDVAEIVPVDRRHAYLNFSLAFYNGHSCSLSGIAAAEGNALVYRAPADDAIPGEPPCRLLVRRMGDTLGWEDDGTCKMHCGARGSFLNGSLPWRSKRAITYMPRLKASAGYRGAMSEWQR
;
A
#
# COMPACT_ATOMS: atom_id res chain seq x y z
N MET A 1 81.07 -40.65 -27.64
CA MET A 1 79.72 -41.24 -27.77
C MET A 1 78.95 -40.84 -26.52
N ALA A 2 77.72 -40.33 -26.71
CA ALA A 2 76.55 -40.22 -25.81
C ALA A 2 76.77 -40.17 -24.27
N GLY A 3 76.14 -39.30 -23.49
CA GLY A 3 74.99 -38.45 -23.76
C GLY A 3 74.59 -37.64 -22.51
N GLU A 4 73.74 -36.64 -22.76
CA GLU A 4 73.14 -35.69 -21.81
C GLU A 4 72.12 -36.32 -20.85
N THR A 5 71.89 -35.63 -19.72
CA THR A 5 70.57 -35.25 -19.15
C THR A 5 70.85 -34.58 -17.79
N GLY A 6 70.33 -33.42 -17.38
CA GLY A 6 69.13 -32.67 -17.72
C GLY A 6 68.53 -32.17 -16.40
N ARG A 7 68.98 -31.02 -15.87
CA ARG A 7 68.46 -30.43 -14.61
C ARG A 7 67.23 -29.56 -14.90
N LEU A 8 66.07 -29.98 -14.41
CA LEU A 8 64.86 -29.15 -14.38
C LEU A 8 65.01 -28.01 -13.36
N THR A 9 64.86 -26.76 -13.82
CA THR A 9 64.67 -25.58 -12.97
C THR A 9 63.17 -25.23 -12.92
N MET A 10 62.57 -25.40 -11.76
CA MET A 10 61.16 -25.07 -11.50
C MET A 10 61.05 -23.56 -11.22
N ARG A 11 60.49 -22.80 -12.18
CA ARG A 11 60.15 -21.38 -11.98
C ARG A 11 58.83 -21.29 -11.20
N ARG A 12 58.90 -20.74 -9.98
CA ARG A 12 57.74 -20.32 -9.16
C ARG A 12 57.00 -19.17 -9.87
N GLY A 13 55.93 -19.48 -10.60
CA GLY A 13 54.96 -18.50 -11.06
C GLY A 13 53.99 -18.15 -9.95
N TRP A 14 54.00 -16.89 -9.51
CA TRP A 14 52.95 -16.34 -8.65
C TRP A 14 51.69 -16.13 -9.50
N LEU A 15 50.67 -16.98 -9.35
CA LEU A 15 49.33 -16.70 -9.85
C LEU A 15 48.65 -15.72 -8.90
N ILE A 16 48.52 -14.47 -9.32
CA ILE A 16 47.61 -13.50 -8.71
C ILE A 16 46.21 -13.84 -9.25
N CYS A 17 45.41 -14.53 -8.44
CA CYS A 17 43.98 -14.73 -8.70
C CYS A 17 43.23 -13.41 -8.50
N LEU A 18 42.93 -12.70 -9.59
CA LEU A 18 41.91 -11.65 -9.62
C LEU A 18 40.53 -12.29 -9.45
N LEU A 19 40.04 -12.37 -8.21
CA LEU A 19 38.65 -12.71 -7.91
C LEU A 19 37.74 -11.53 -8.30
N PRO A 20 36.79 -11.71 -9.23
CA PRO A 20 35.80 -10.68 -9.51
C PRO A 20 34.84 -10.59 -8.31
N ALA A 21 34.82 -9.44 -7.65
CA ALA A 21 33.85 -9.14 -6.62
C ALA A 21 32.45 -9.05 -7.25
N LEU A 22 31.70 -10.16 -7.18
CA LEU A 22 30.26 -10.18 -7.45
C LEU A 22 29.57 -9.37 -6.35
N LEU A 23 29.25 -8.12 -6.65
CA LEU A 23 28.31 -7.31 -5.88
C LEU A 23 26.95 -8.03 -5.89
N ALA A 24 26.65 -8.78 -4.84
CA ALA A 24 25.35 -9.38 -4.63
C ALA A 24 24.33 -8.26 -4.43
N ALA A 25 23.56 -7.96 -5.48
CA ALA A 25 22.38 -7.13 -5.36
C ALA A 25 21.38 -7.87 -4.46
N GLY A 26 21.15 -7.34 -3.25
CA GLY A 26 20.10 -7.83 -2.36
C GLY A 26 18.71 -7.72 -3.02
N PRO A 27 17.70 -8.42 -2.48
CA PRO A 27 16.34 -8.30 -2.98
C PRO A 27 15.91 -6.82 -2.97
N PRO A 28 15.14 -6.38 -3.99
CA PRO A 28 14.67 -5.00 -4.03
C PRO A 28 13.83 -4.71 -2.77
N ALA A 29 14.00 -3.51 -2.22
CA ALA A 29 13.21 -3.06 -1.10
C ALA A 29 11.70 -3.14 -1.45
N PRO A 30 10.83 -3.48 -0.47
CA PRO A 30 9.38 -3.46 -0.67
C PRO A 30 8.93 -2.13 -1.26
N ASN A 31 8.01 -2.17 -2.23
CA ASN A 31 7.43 -0.97 -2.80
C ASN A 31 5.91 -1.02 -2.61
N PRO A 32 5.40 -0.65 -1.43
CA PRO A 32 3.96 -0.75 -1.15
C PRO A 32 3.12 0.14 -2.07
N VAL A 33 3.68 1.25 -2.59
CA VAL A 33 3.00 2.09 -3.59
C VAL A 33 2.66 1.27 -4.84
N ARG A 34 3.64 0.53 -5.39
CA ARG A 34 3.43 -0.31 -6.58
C ARG A 34 2.68 -1.59 -6.25
N ASP A 35 3.06 -2.26 -5.17
CA ASP A 35 2.60 -3.60 -4.85
C ASP A 35 1.14 -3.62 -4.39
N LEU A 36 0.68 -2.55 -3.72
CA LEU A 36 -0.71 -2.40 -3.29
C LEU A 36 -1.59 -1.72 -4.35
N ALA A 37 -1.03 -1.06 -5.37
CA ALA A 37 -1.79 -0.33 -6.40
C ALA A 37 -2.89 -1.16 -7.06
N GLY A 38 -4.11 -0.64 -7.10
CA GLY A 38 -5.28 -1.29 -7.70
C GLY A 38 -6.57 -0.95 -6.99
N ARG A 39 -7.68 -1.51 -7.50
CA ARG A 39 -9.00 -1.50 -6.87
C ARG A 39 -9.25 -2.83 -6.20
N TYR A 40 -9.76 -2.81 -4.98
CA TYR A 40 -10.21 -3.97 -4.22
C TYR A 40 -11.68 -3.78 -3.91
N SER A 41 -12.44 -4.86 -3.86
CA SER A 41 -13.85 -4.76 -3.48
C SER A 41 -14.43 -6.04 -2.91
N ALA A 42 -15.45 -5.89 -2.07
CA ALA A 42 -16.30 -6.97 -1.61
C ALA A 42 -17.76 -6.58 -1.84
N HIS A 43 -18.52 -7.48 -2.46
CA HIS A 43 -19.95 -7.32 -2.67
C HIS A 43 -20.68 -8.19 -1.65
N PHE A 44 -21.65 -7.63 -0.94
CA PHE A 44 -22.34 -8.33 0.13
C PHE A 44 -23.78 -7.84 0.29
N GLU A 45 -24.62 -8.69 0.85
CA GLU A 45 -25.98 -8.33 1.23
C GLU A 45 -25.94 -7.59 2.56
N ASN A 46 -26.51 -6.40 2.56
CA ASN A 46 -26.61 -5.49 3.70
C ASN A 46 -28.09 -5.36 4.11
N GLY A 47 -28.36 -4.71 5.23
CA GLY A 47 -29.71 -4.60 5.77
C GLY A 47 -30.02 -3.28 6.45
N LEU A 48 -31.31 -3.02 6.62
CA LEU A 48 -31.87 -1.89 7.37
C LEU A 48 -32.56 -2.39 8.64
N VAL A 49 -32.79 -1.47 9.59
CA VAL A 49 -33.46 -1.77 10.87
C VAL A 49 -34.91 -2.24 10.72
N ASP A 50 -35.54 -2.01 9.57
CA ASP A 50 -36.89 -2.52 9.25
C ASP A 50 -36.89 -3.98 8.75
N GLY A 51 -35.71 -4.61 8.65
CA GLY A 51 -35.52 -5.98 8.19
C GLY A 51 -35.38 -6.12 6.68
N SER A 52 -35.49 -5.04 5.90
CA SER A 52 -35.21 -5.08 4.47
C SER A 52 -33.71 -5.26 4.18
N SER A 53 -33.39 -5.91 3.06
CA SER A 53 -32.03 -6.11 2.58
C SER A 53 -31.76 -5.40 1.27
N TYR A 54 -30.50 -5.06 1.02
CA TYR A 54 -30.01 -4.45 -0.21
C TYR A 54 -28.55 -4.81 -0.44
N TRP A 55 -28.10 -4.78 -1.69
CA TRP A 55 -26.70 -5.04 -2.02
C TRP A 55 -25.82 -3.83 -1.77
N SER A 56 -24.65 -4.07 -1.19
CA SER A 56 -23.62 -3.06 -0.94
C SER A 56 -22.27 -3.51 -1.47
N ASP A 57 -21.40 -2.53 -1.72
CA ASP A 57 -20.01 -2.75 -2.10
C ASP A 57 -19.09 -1.98 -1.17
N ASP A 58 -18.11 -2.68 -0.62
CA ASP A 58 -16.92 -2.06 -0.08
C ASP A 58 -15.90 -1.91 -1.20
N VAL A 59 -15.26 -0.74 -1.28
CA VAL A 59 -14.25 -0.44 -2.29
C VAL A 59 -13.06 0.26 -1.65
N ALA A 60 -11.85 -0.22 -1.98
CA ALA A 60 -10.61 0.49 -1.71
C ALA A 60 -9.83 0.67 -3.02
N GLU A 61 -9.41 1.89 -3.32
CA GLU A 61 -8.62 2.23 -4.49
C GLU A 61 -7.28 2.82 -4.06
N ILE A 62 -6.20 2.28 -4.64
CA ILE A 62 -4.84 2.70 -4.35
C ILE A 62 -4.19 3.10 -5.67
N VAL A 63 -3.86 4.38 -5.81
CA VAL A 63 -3.30 4.96 -7.04
C VAL A 63 -1.90 5.52 -6.74
N PRO A 64 -0.84 5.00 -7.39
CA PRO A 64 0.49 5.61 -7.29
C PRO A 64 0.48 7.08 -7.69
N VAL A 65 1.08 7.92 -6.85
CA VAL A 65 1.29 9.35 -7.12
C VAL A 65 2.75 9.58 -7.52
N ASP A 66 3.68 9.07 -6.72
CA ASP A 66 5.11 9.05 -7.02
C ASP A 66 5.76 7.76 -6.47
N ARG A 67 7.07 7.74 -6.26
CA ARG A 67 7.80 6.56 -5.75
C ARG A 67 7.53 6.22 -4.28
N ARG A 68 7.01 7.17 -3.51
CA ARG A 68 6.82 7.10 -2.06
C ARG A 68 5.39 7.40 -1.63
N HIS A 69 4.53 7.86 -2.51
CA HIS A 69 3.18 8.26 -2.17
C HIS A 69 2.13 7.59 -3.06
N ALA A 70 0.98 7.29 -2.47
CA ALA A 70 -0.19 6.79 -3.16
C ALA A 70 -1.44 7.54 -2.67
N TYR A 71 -2.34 7.84 -3.60
CA TYR A 71 -3.69 8.24 -3.28
C TYR A 71 -4.49 7.02 -2.81
N LEU A 72 -5.16 7.16 -1.68
CA LEU A 72 -6.10 6.19 -1.12
C LEU A 72 -7.52 6.74 -1.29
N ASN A 73 -8.44 5.86 -1.69
CA ASN A 73 -9.87 6.11 -1.62
C ASN A 73 -10.57 4.89 -1.04
N PHE A 74 -11.29 5.09 0.06
CA PHE A 74 -12.12 4.09 0.71
C PHE A 74 -13.58 4.52 0.64
N SER A 75 -14.44 3.57 0.27
CA SER A 75 -15.89 3.67 0.38
C SER A 75 -16.37 2.37 1.00
N LEU A 76 -16.73 2.42 2.26
CA LEU A 76 -17.15 1.26 3.05
C LEU A 76 -18.61 1.41 3.45
N ALA A 77 -19.37 0.33 3.33
CA ALA A 77 -20.77 0.25 3.71
C ALA A 77 -20.93 -0.57 4.99
N PHE A 78 -21.84 -0.14 5.85
CA PHE A 78 -22.17 -0.78 7.10
C PHE A 78 -23.69 -0.96 7.20
N TYR A 79 -24.11 -1.77 8.17
CA TYR A 79 -25.52 -2.00 8.46
C TYR A 79 -26.28 -0.69 8.66
N ASN A 80 -27.53 -0.66 8.21
CA ASN A 80 -28.46 0.46 8.35
C ASN A 80 -27.99 1.75 7.64
N GLY A 81 -27.43 1.62 6.43
CA GLY A 81 -27.05 2.76 5.60
C GLY A 81 -25.87 3.58 6.11
N HIS A 82 -25.18 3.13 7.16
CA HIS A 82 -23.97 3.78 7.63
C HIS A 82 -22.81 3.50 6.68
N SER A 83 -21.85 4.42 6.62
CA SER A 83 -20.71 4.31 5.72
C SER A 83 -19.46 4.92 6.34
N CYS A 84 -18.31 4.56 5.79
CA CYS A 84 -17.08 5.34 5.95
C CYS A 84 -16.56 5.74 4.58
N SER A 85 -16.04 6.96 4.48
CA SER A 85 -15.41 7.47 3.26
C SER A 85 -14.13 8.23 3.61
N LEU A 86 -13.01 7.81 3.02
CA LEU A 86 -11.71 8.45 3.21
C LEU A 86 -11.02 8.61 1.85
N SER A 87 -10.55 9.81 1.55
CA SER A 87 -9.74 10.13 0.38
C SER A 87 -8.53 10.92 0.85
N GLY A 88 -7.32 10.49 0.52
CA GLY A 88 -6.10 11.14 1.02
C GLY A 88 -4.81 10.61 0.39
N ILE A 89 -3.70 11.30 0.64
CA ILE A 89 -2.37 10.85 0.20
C ILE A 89 -1.67 10.13 1.35
N ALA A 90 -1.28 8.88 1.11
CA ALA A 90 -0.52 8.07 2.05
C ALA A 90 0.94 7.96 1.63
N ALA A 91 1.83 7.93 2.62
CA ALA A 91 3.26 7.72 2.43
C ALA A 91 3.63 6.24 2.61
N ALA A 92 4.63 5.78 1.86
CA ALA A 92 5.24 4.48 2.07
C ALA A 92 6.08 4.48 3.35
N GLU A 93 5.72 3.61 4.29
CA GLU A 93 6.46 3.33 5.51
C GLU A 93 6.71 1.80 5.58
N GLY A 94 7.93 1.35 5.27
CA GLY A 94 8.26 -0.07 5.19
C GLY A 94 7.46 -0.81 4.09
N ASN A 95 6.64 -1.78 4.48
CA ASN A 95 5.76 -2.54 3.58
C ASN A 95 4.30 -2.06 3.61
N ALA A 96 4.04 -0.87 4.15
CA ALA A 96 2.71 -0.30 4.31
C ALA A 96 2.60 1.08 3.64
N LEU A 97 1.36 1.49 3.38
CA LEU A 97 0.97 2.86 3.11
C LEU A 97 0.34 3.43 4.38
N VAL A 98 0.81 4.58 4.84
CA VAL A 98 0.30 5.24 6.05
C VAL A 98 -0.27 6.60 5.66
N TYR A 99 -1.58 6.74 5.80
CA TYR A 99 -2.26 8.02 5.73
C TYR A 99 -2.22 8.70 7.10
N ARG A 100 -1.99 10.01 7.10
CA ARG A 100 -2.07 10.88 8.27
C ARG A 100 -2.83 12.13 7.83
N ALA A 101 -3.93 12.43 8.50
CA ALA A 101 -4.68 13.64 8.25
C ALA A 101 -3.81 14.89 8.50
N PRO A 102 -4.05 16.00 7.79
CA PRO A 102 -3.38 17.27 8.05
C PRO A 102 -3.51 17.68 9.52
N ALA A 103 -2.50 18.38 10.03
CA ALA A 103 -2.51 18.85 11.41
C ALA A 103 -3.64 19.86 11.67
N ASP A 104 -4.03 20.60 10.64
CA ASP A 104 -5.07 21.62 10.62
C ASP A 104 -6.48 21.02 10.76
N ASP A 105 -6.65 19.74 10.44
CA ASP A 105 -7.90 18.99 10.60
C ASP A 105 -8.01 18.32 11.98
N ALA A 106 -6.98 18.43 12.82
CA ALA A 106 -6.98 17.82 14.14
C ALA A 106 -8.00 18.52 15.06
N ILE A 107 -8.90 17.72 15.63
CA ILE A 107 -9.79 18.19 16.69
C ILE A 107 -8.93 18.46 17.94
N PRO A 108 -9.02 19.63 18.59
CA PRO A 108 -8.25 19.92 19.79
C PRO A 108 -8.45 18.85 20.88
N GLY A 109 -7.35 18.22 21.30
CA GLY A 109 -7.36 17.15 22.30
C GLY A 109 -7.55 15.73 21.73
N GLU A 110 -7.72 15.58 20.42
CA GLU A 110 -7.76 14.28 19.74
C GLU A 110 -6.55 14.08 18.83
N PRO A 111 -6.02 12.84 18.72
CA PRO A 111 -4.99 12.53 17.73
C PRO A 111 -5.56 12.66 16.31
N PRO A 112 -4.77 13.15 15.33
CA PRO A 112 -5.20 13.20 13.94
C PRO A 112 -5.44 11.79 13.39
N CYS A 113 -6.38 11.66 12.46
CA CYS A 113 -6.66 10.39 11.79
C CYS A 113 -5.38 9.80 11.18
N ARG A 114 -5.09 8.56 11.54
CA ARG A 114 -3.99 7.77 11.01
C ARG A 114 -4.52 6.40 10.58
N LEU A 115 -4.34 6.09 9.29
CA LEU A 115 -4.74 4.81 8.72
C LEU A 115 -3.54 4.10 8.10
N LEU A 116 -3.21 2.92 8.62
CA LEU A 116 -2.19 2.06 8.05
C LEU A 116 -2.85 1.06 7.10
N VAL A 117 -2.33 0.91 5.89
CA VAL A 117 -2.84 -0.01 4.85
C VAL A 117 -1.69 -0.91 4.39
N ARG A 118 -1.89 -2.23 4.43
CA ARG A 118 -0.87 -3.20 4.03
C ARG A 118 -1.49 -4.51 3.55
N ARG A 119 -0.68 -5.33 2.88
CA ARG A 119 -1.07 -6.71 2.62
C ARG A 119 -0.95 -7.55 3.90
N MET A 120 -1.99 -8.31 4.21
CA MET A 120 -2.03 -9.25 5.33
C MET A 120 -2.39 -10.64 4.79
N GLY A 121 -1.38 -11.40 4.35
CA GLY A 121 -1.59 -12.71 3.75
C GLY A 121 -2.40 -12.63 2.44
N ASP A 122 -3.64 -13.08 2.49
CA ASP A 122 -4.61 -13.13 1.39
C ASP A 122 -5.62 -11.97 1.40
N THR A 123 -5.37 -10.93 2.20
CA THR A 123 -6.18 -9.71 2.23
C THR A 123 -5.36 -8.44 2.02
N LEU A 124 -6.02 -7.40 1.51
CA LEU A 124 -5.63 -6.01 1.73
C LEU A 124 -6.25 -5.60 3.08
N GLY A 125 -5.41 -5.35 4.07
CA GLY A 125 -5.84 -4.98 5.42
C GLY A 125 -5.56 -3.52 5.73
N TRP A 126 -6.34 -2.97 6.66
CA TRP A 126 -6.07 -1.66 7.25
C TRP A 126 -6.33 -1.63 8.75
N GLU A 127 -5.61 -0.73 9.41
CA GLU A 127 -5.60 -0.54 10.86
C GLU A 127 -5.73 0.96 11.16
N ASP A 128 -6.68 1.30 12.03
CA ASP A 128 -6.89 2.62 12.63
C ASP A 128 -6.86 2.43 14.15
N ASP A 129 -6.26 3.36 14.88
CA ASP A 129 -6.23 3.36 16.35
C ASP A 129 -7.47 4.07 16.95
N GLY A 130 -8.56 4.12 16.18
CA GLY A 130 -9.81 4.81 16.51
C GLY A 130 -9.78 6.33 16.24
N THR A 131 -8.83 6.78 15.44
CA THR A 131 -8.54 8.18 15.12
C THR A 131 -9.30 8.67 13.88
N CYS A 132 -9.79 7.75 13.04
CA CYS A 132 -10.44 8.08 11.77
C CYS A 132 -11.96 8.11 11.83
N LYS A 133 -12.54 8.23 13.04
CA LYS A 133 -14.01 8.21 13.26
C LYS A 133 -14.74 9.34 12.53
N MET A 134 -14.09 10.48 12.32
CA MET A 134 -14.66 11.62 11.58
C MET A 134 -15.01 11.29 10.12
N HIS A 135 -14.41 10.22 9.56
CA HIS A 135 -14.68 9.73 8.21
C HIS A 135 -15.84 8.73 8.16
N CYS A 136 -16.52 8.50 9.27
CA CYS A 136 -17.54 7.46 9.41
C CYS A 136 -18.85 8.00 9.98
N GLY A 137 -19.96 7.41 9.54
CA GLY A 137 -21.25 7.56 10.22
C GLY A 137 -21.26 6.85 11.58
N ALA A 138 -22.32 7.04 12.36
CA ALA A 138 -22.43 6.59 13.76
C ALA A 138 -22.17 5.09 14.03
N ARG A 139 -22.25 4.23 13.01
CA ARG A 139 -21.96 2.78 13.12
C ARG A 139 -20.86 2.29 12.17
N GLY A 140 -20.15 3.21 11.51
CA GLY A 140 -19.02 2.89 10.66
C GLY A 140 -17.71 2.95 11.42
N SER A 141 -16.70 2.21 10.96
CA SER A 141 -15.36 2.28 11.52
C SER A 141 -14.28 1.81 10.54
N PHE A 142 -13.06 2.35 10.68
CA PHE A 142 -11.86 1.80 10.03
C PHE A 142 -11.09 0.80 10.91
N LEU A 143 -11.62 0.41 12.07
CA LEU A 143 -10.95 -0.55 12.97
C LEU A 143 -10.80 -1.92 12.30
N ASN A 144 -9.56 -2.35 12.06
CA ASN A 144 -9.15 -3.69 11.63
C ASN A 144 -9.94 -4.25 10.42
N GLY A 145 -10.22 -3.42 9.43
CA GLY A 145 -10.95 -3.86 8.23
C GLY A 145 -10.05 -4.54 7.20
N SER A 146 -10.67 -5.26 6.26
CA SER A 146 -9.94 -5.90 5.17
C SER A 146 -10.80 -6.16 3.94
N LEU A 147 -10.15 -6.29 2.79
CA LEU A 147 -10.74 -6.76 1.54
C LEU A 147 -9.95 -7.96 0.99
N PRO A 148 -10.61 -8.92 0.30
CA PRO A 148 -9.90 -10.07 -0.25
C PRO A 148 -8.84 -9.62 -1.27
N TRP A 149 -7.61 -10.09 -1.13
CA TRP A 149 -6.51 -9.76 -2.06
C TRP A 149 -6.84 -10.23 -3.48
N ARG A 150 -7.55 -11.36 -3.62
CA ARG A 150 -8.04 -11.89 -4.90
C ARG A 150 -9.01 -10.95 -5.63
N SER A 151 -9.61 -9.98 -4.93
CA SER A 151 -10.49 -8.96 -5.53
C SER A 151 -9.72 -7.87 -6.27
N LYS A 152 -8.38 -7.83 -6.14
CA LYS A 152 -7.54 -6.81 -6.78
C LYS A 152 -7.78 -6.77 -8.28
N ARG A 153 -8.11 -5.59 -8.81
CA ARG A 153 -8.27 -5.31 -10.25
C ARG A 153 -7.55 -4.03 -10.63
N ALA A 154 -7.18 -3.92 -11.90
CA ALA A 154 -6.73 -2.65 -12.46
C ALA A 154 -7.89 -1.63 -12.45
N ILE A 155 -7.58 -0.37 -12.18
CA ILE A 155 -8.56 0.73 -12.22
C ILE A 155 -8.74 1.14 -13.69
N THR A 156 -9.87 0.76 -14.28
CA THR A 156 -10.17 1.03 -15.71
C THR A 156 -10.67 2.45 -15.97
N TYR A 157 -11.11 3.16 -14.93
CA TYR A 157 -11.68 4.51 -15.00
C TYR A 157 -10.74 5.59 -14.42
N MET A 158 -9.42 5.39 -14.55
CA MET A 158 -8.41 6.29 -14.00
C MET A 158 -8.62 7.78 -14.35
N PRO A 159 -8.98 8.16 -15.60
CA PRO A 159 -9.24 9.57 -15.91
C PRO A 159 -10.38 10.17 -15.08
N ARG A 160 -11.48 9.41 -14.90
CA ARG A 160 -12.62 9.84 -14.07
C ARG A 160 -12.23 9.92 -12.59
N LEU A 161 -11.46 8.96 -12.09
CA LEU A 161 -10.98 8.95 -10.71
C LEU A 161 -10.12 10.19 -10.43
N LYS A 162 -9.17 10.51 -11.30
CA LYS A 162 -8.32 11.70 -11.17
C LYS A 162 -9.09 13.03 -11.27
N ALA A 163 -10.21 13.04 -11.99
CA ALA A 163 -11.10 14.20 -12.08
C ALA A 163 -12.05 14.35 -10.87
N SER A 164 -12.20 13.31 -10.04
CA SER A 164 -13.11 13.32 -8.89
C SER A 164 -12.76 14.39 -7.87
N ALA A 165 -13.75 14.83 -7.09
CA ALA A 165 -13.52 15.77 -6.00
C ALA A 165 -12.56 15.21 -4.94
N GLY A 166 -12.69 13.93 -4.59
CA GLY A 166 -11.82 13.26 -3.62
C GLY A 166 -10.35 13.26 -4.03
N TYR A 167 -10.04 12.89 -5.28
CA TYR A 167 -8.67 12.90 -5.77
C TYR A 167 -8.10 14.33 -5.81
N ARG A 168 -8.85 15.30 -6.35
CA ARG A 168 -8.39 16.69 -6.44
C ARG A 168 -8.20 17.33 -5.07
N GLY A 169 -9.09 17.03 -4.11
CA GLY A 169 -8.97 17.46 -2.73
C GLY A 169 -7.71 16.92 -2.07
N ALA A 170 -7.51 15.60 -2.12
CA ALA A 170 -6.32 14.94 -1.56
C ALA A 170 -5.01 15.48 -2.15
N MET A 171 -4.95 15.69 -3.48
CA MET A 171 -3.76 16.26 -4.12
C MET A 171 -3.51 17.70 -3.70
N SER A 172 -4.57 18.52 -3.58
CA SER A 172 -4.46 19.93 -3.15
C SER A 172 -3.97 20.02 -1.71
N GLU A 173 -4.52 19.20 -0.82
CA GLU A 173 -4.12 19.11 0.58
C GLU A 173 -2.65 18.69 0.73
N TRP A 174 -2.23 17.64 0.03
CA TRP A 174 -0.86 17.13 0.09
C TRP A 174 0.20 18.11 -0.46
N GLN A 175 -0.19 19.02 -1.35
CA GLN A 175 0.72 19.99 -1.97
C GLN A 175 0.87 21.30 -1.19
N ARG A 176 0.13 21.47 -0.09
CA ARG A 176 0.27 22.63 0.82
C ARG A 176 1.54 22.52 1.65
#